data_AF-A0A833DLL9-F1
#
_entry.id   AF-A0A833DLL9-F1
#
_cell.length_a   1.000
_cell.length_b   1.000
_cell.length_c   1.000
_cell.angle_alpha   90.00
_cell.angle_beta   90.00
_cell.angle_gamma   90.00
#
_symmetry.space_group_name_H-M   'P 1'
#
loop_
_entity.id
_entity.type
_entity.pdbx_description
1 polymer ?
#
loop_
_entity_poly.entity_id
_entity_poly.type
_entity_poly.pdbx_seq_one_letter_code
_entity_poly.pdbx_strand_id
1 'polypeptide(L)' 'AAGIAQNLGALRALATVGIQAGHMKLHARNMAVTAGANDDEVDKVVEIARASGRITATAIEAALEQVRHR' A
#
# COMPACT_ATOMS: atom_id res chain seq x y z
N ALA A 1 -32.52 -20.42 3.08
CA ALA A 1 -31.08 -20.74 2.99
C ALA A 1 -30.21 -19.64 2.35
N ALA A 2 -30.74 -18.66 1.60
CA ALA A 2 -29.93 -17.64 0.89
C ALA A 2 -29.29 -16.55 1.79
N GLY A 3 -29.91 -16.17 2.91
CA GLY A 3 -29.44 -15.03 3.73
C GLY A 3 -28.14 -15.27 4.51
N ILE A 4 -27.91 -16.51 4.99
CA ILE A 4 -26.68 -16.86 5.74
C ILE A 4 -25.47 -16.92 4.80
N ALA A 5 -25.66 -17.40 3.56
CA ALA A 5 -24.61 -17.44 2.55
C ALA A 5 -24.17 -16.04 2.09
N GLN A 6 -25.09 -15.07 2.00
CA GLN A 6 -24.75 -13.67 1.69
C GLN A 6 -23.97 -13.00 2.82
N ASN A 7 -24.35 -13.22 4.09
CA ASN A 7 -23.61 -12.68 5.23
C ASN A 7 -22.17 -13.25 5.28
N LEU A 8 -22.02 -14.56 5.05
CA LEU A 8 -20.71 -15.20 4.96
C LEU A 8 -19.88 -14.68 3.77
N GLY A 9 -20.52 -14.44 2.62
CA GLY A 9 -19.87 -13.86 1.44
C GLY A 9 -19.39 -12.43 1.68
N ALA A 10 -20.20 -11.59 2.34
CA ALA A 10 -19.87 -10.21 2.67
C ALA A 10 -18.70 -10.13 3.67
N LEU A 11 -18.72 -10.94 4.73
CA LEU A 11 -17.63 -11.01 5.71
C LEU A 11 -16.32 -11.49 5.08
N ARG A 12 -16.39 -12.51 4.22
CA ARG A 12 -15.22 -13.02 3.48
C ARG A 12 -14.68 -11.97 2.52
N ALA A 13 -15.54 -11.24 1.81
CA ALA A 13 -15.12 -10.14 0.93
C ALA A 13 -14.49 -8.97 1.71
N LEU A 14 -15.05 -8.60 2.86
CA LEU A 14 -14.47 -7.54 3.71
C LEU A 14 -13.10 -7.96 4.27
N ALA A 15 -13.00 -9.22 4.72
CA ALA A 15 -11.75 -9.77 5.22
C ALA A 15 -10.69 -9.85 4.11
N THR A 16 -11.03 -10.35 2.92
CA THR A 16 -10.06 -10.46 1.82
C THR A 16 -9.65 -9.10 1.27
N VAL A 17 -10.58 -8.15 1.09
CA VAL A 17 -10.27 -6.78 0.65
C VAL A 17 -9.43 -6.06 1.71
N GLY A 18 -9.78 -6.18 2.99
CA GLY A 18 -9.03 -5.59 4.10
C GLY A 18 -7.62 -6.15 4.22
N ILE A 19 -7.46 -7.47 4.11
CA ILE A 19 -6.15 -8.13 4.11
C ILE A 19 -5.31 -7.68 2.93
N GLN A 20 -5.89 -7.60 1.72
CA GLN A 20 -5.17 -7.15 0.53
C GLN A 20 -4.75 -5.68 0.62
N ALA A 21 -5.62 -4.81 1.14
CA ALA A 21 -5.27 -3.41 1.39
C ALA A 21 -4.14 -3.28 2.43
N GLY A 22 -4.18 -4.09 3.49
CA GLY A 22 -3.12 -4.15 4.49
C GLY A 22 -1.78 -4.64 3.93
N HIS A 23 -1.82 -5.73 3.16
CA HIS A 23 -0.64 -6.27 2.46
C HIS A 23 -0.04 -5.26 1.50
N MET A 24 -0.85 -4.54 0.71
CA MET A 24 -0.34 -3.52 -0.20
C MET A 24 0.33 -2.36 0.55
N LYS A 25 -0.23 -1.92 1.67
CA LYS A 25 0.38 -0.87 2.51
C LYS A 25 1.72 -1.33 3.09
N LEU A 26 1.79 -2.55 3.60
CA LEU A 26 3.03 -3.13 4.13
C LEU A 26 4.07 -3.35 3.03
N HIS A 27 3.64 -3.83 1.86
CA HIS A 27 4.52 -4.06 0.72
C HIS A 27 5.16 -2.75 0.23
N ALA A 28 4.35 -1.69 0.07
CA ALA A 28 4.86 -0.37 -0.28
C ALA A 28 5.83 0.18 0.77
N ARG A 29 5.53 -0.01 2.05
CA ARG A 29 6.42 0.34 3.17
C ARG A 29 7.76 -0.37 3.07
N ASN A 30 7.75 -1.70 2.88
CA ASN A 30 8.96 -2.51 2.75
C ASN A 30 9.78 -2.11 1.53
N MET A 31 9.14 -1.77 0.41
CA MET A 31 9.83 -1.25 -0.77
C MET A 31 10.50 0.10 -0.49
N ALA A 32 9.81 1.03 0.20
CA ALA A 32 10.38 2.31 0.58
C ALA A 32 11.60 2.15 1.51
N VAL A 33 11.48 1.29 2.53
CA VAL A 33 12.61 0.96 3.42
C VAL A 33 13.77 0.33 2.65
N THR A 34 13.48 -0.58 1.71
CA THR A 34 14.52 -1.21 0.86
C THR A 34 15.21 -0.21 -0.06
N ALA A 35 14.49 0.81 -0.54
CA ALA A 35 15.06 1.94 -1.28
C ALA A 35 15.86 2.92 -0.39
N GLY A 36 15.89 2.67 0.93
CA GLY A 36 16.65 3.47 1.89
C GLY A 36 15.89 4.68 2.44
N ALA A 37 14.55 4.66 2.41
CA ALA A 37 13.73 5.68 3.05
C ALA A 37 13.78 5.56 4.59
N ASN A 38 13.95 6.68 5.29
CA ASN A 38 13.82 6.77 6.74
C ASN A 38 12.34 6.68 7.17
N ASP A 39 12.04 6.36 8.43
CA ASP A 39 10.66 6.24 8.92
C ASP A 39 9.79 7.48 8.63
N ASP A 40 10.39 8.68 8.72
CA ASP A 40 9.71 9.96 8.42
C ASP A 40 9.49 10.21 6.91
N GLU A 41 10.26 9.54 6.05
CA GLU A 41 10.18 9.60 4.59
C GLU A 41 9.20 8.55 4.05
N VAL A 42 9.17 7.37 4.67
CA VAL A 42 8.41 6.20 4.22
C VAL A 42 6.94 6.51 3.98
N ASP A 43 6.27 7.18 4.92
CA ASP A 43 4.85 7.53 4.76
C ASP A 43 4.64 8.49 3.57
N LYS A 44 5.53 9.46 3.37
CA LYS A 44 5.46 10.40 2.25
C LYS A 44 5.72 9.71 0.91
N VAL A 45 6.72 8.83 0.85
CA VAL A 45 7.09 8.05 -0.34
C VAL A 45 5.94 7.14 -0.76
N VAL A 46 5.33 6.44 0.19
CA VAL A 46 4.19 5.56 -0.08
C VAL A 46 2.98 6.35 -0.59
N GLU A 47 2.68 7.51 -0.02
CA GLU A 47 1.57 8.35 -0.49
C GLU A 47 1.82 8.90 -1.90
N ILE A 48 3.03 9.36 -2.22
CA ILE A 48 3.39 9.82 -3.57
C ILE A 48 3.32 8.66 -4.58
N ALA A 49 3.86 7.49 -4.22
CA ALA A 49 3.82 6.30 -5.06
C ALA A 49 2.38 5.77 -5.26
N ARG A 50 1.48 5.95 -4.29
CA ARG A 50 0.05 5.62 -4.46
C ARG A 50 -0.65 6.62 -5.36
N ALA A 51 -0.31 7.91 -5.27
CA ALA A 51 -0.89 8.95 -6.12
C ALA A 51 -0.55 8.76 -7.61
N SER A 52 0.59 8.12 -7.94
CA SER A 52 0.96 7.76 -9.31
C SER A 52 0.14 6.58 -9.89
N GLY A 53 -0.68 5.92 -9.07
CA GLY A 53 -1.56 4.82 -9.46
C GLY A 53 -0.87 3.46 -9.59
N ARG A 54 0.47 3.37 -9.43
CA ARG A 54 1.21 2.10 -9.41
C ARG A 54 2.33 2.13 -8.38
N ILE A 55 2.34 1.11 -7.52
CA ILE A 55 3.43 0.87 -6.57
C ILE A 55 4.44 -0.07 -7.25
N THR A 56 5.47 0.51 -7.86
CA THR A 56 6.61 -0.21 -8.45
C THR A 56 7.91 0.27 -7.81
N ALA A 57 9.00 -0.49 -7.95
CA ALA A 57 10.31 -0.09 -7.40
C ALA A 57 10.74 1.28 -7.95
N THR A 58 10.59 1.49 -9.26
CA THR A 58 10.86 2.77 -9.92
C THR A 58 10.00 3.91 -9.37
N ALA A 59 8.71 3.67 -9.09
CA ALA A 59 7.84 4.69 -8.53
C ALA A 59 8.23 5.06 -7.09
N ILE A 60 8.69 4.08 -6.30
CA ILE A 60 9.19 4.29 -4.94
C ILE A 60 10.51 5.07 -4.96
N GLU A 61 11.45 4.73 -5.85
CA GLU A 61 12.72 5.45 -6.02
C GLU A 61 12.48 6.91 -6.42
N ALA A 62 11.65 7.15 -7.45
CA ALA A 62 11.31 8.50 -7.89
C ALA A 62 10.57 9.31 -6.80
N ALA A 63 9.70 8.66 -6.02
CA ALA A 63 9.02 9.30 -4.89
C ALA A 63 10.01 9.65 -3.77
N LEU A 64 11.00 8.80 -3.49
CA LEU A 64 12.04 9.07 -2.50
C LEU A 64 12.93 10.25 -2.91
N GLU A 65 13.33 10.33 -4.18
CA GLU A 65 14.04 11.49 -4.70
C GLU A 65 13.21 12.78 -4.56
N GLN A 66 11.92 12.74 -4.89
CA GLN A 66 11.03 13.90 -4.71
C GLN A 66 10.92 14.36 -3.25
N VAL A 67 10.92 13.43 -2.28
CA VAL A 67 10.86 13.78 -0.86
C VAL A 67 12.15 14.44 -0.37
N ARG A 68 13.30 14.03 -0.91
CA ARG A 68 14.63 14.53 -0.50
C ARG A 68 15.06 15.82 -1.18
N HIS A 69 14.59 16.06 -2.41
CA HIS A 69 14.92 17.26 -3.18
C HIS A 69 13.94 18.44 -2.97
N ARG A 70 13.11 18.36 -1.94
CA ARG A 70 12.11 19.36 -1.59
C ARG A 70 12.45 20.05 -0.26
#